data_AF-A0A093ZHH0-F1
#
_entry.id   AF-A0A093ZHH0-F1
#
_cell.length_a   1.000
_cell.length_b   1.000
_cell.length_c   1.000
_cell.angle_alpha   90.00
_cell.angle_beta   90.00
_cell.angle_gamma   90.00
#
_symmetry.space_group_name_H-M   'P 1'
#
loop_
_entity.id
_entity.type
_entity.pdbx_description
1 polymer ?
#
loop_
_entity_poly.entity_id
_entity_poly.type
_entity_poly.pdbx_seq_one_letter_code
_entity_poly.pdbx_strand_id
1 'polypeptide(L)'
;PNQGNNVYIFPGLGLGAILGKVSRVTDDMVYTSAAALSGCLNSEEIAKGLIYPHISRVRDASAVVAREVMKCARRDGVSELPEETWNEWEEWGDVALTAWIKEQVYDPSPAAGRGSHL
;
A
#
# COMPACT_ATOMS: atom_id res chain seq x y z
N PRO A 1 4.92 24.55 -7.74
CA PRO A 1 3.95 24.34 -6.65
C PRO A 1 3.15 23.05 -6.88
N ASN A 2 3.67 21.92 -6.40
CA ASN A 2 2.94 20.66 -6.45
C ASN A 2 1.98 20.66 -5.26
N GLN A 3 0.71 20.89 -5.53
CA GLN A 3 -0.33 20.90 -4.52
C GLN A 3 -0.33 19.57 -3.78
N GLY A 4 -0.17 19.63 -2.46
CA GLY A 4 -0.32 18.48 -1.56
C GLY A 4 -1.74 17.95 -1.64
N ASN A 5 -1.98 17.08 -2.61
CA ASN A 5 -3.27 16.49 -2.88
C ASN A 5 -3.35 15.13 -2.17
N ASN A 6 -4.45 14.88 -1.48
CA ASN A 6 -4.66 13.62 -0.76
C ASN A 6 -4.68 12.39 -1.68
N VAL A 7 -4.70 12.57 -3.00
CA VAL A 7 -4.51 11.51 -4.00
C VAL A 7 -3.26 10.64 -3.77
N TYR A 8 -2.25 11.15 -3.05
CA TYR A 8 -1.06 10.35 -2.73
C TYR A 8 -1.19 9.52 -1.44
N ILE A 9 -2.13 9.87 -0.55
CA ILE A 9 -2.32 9.22 0.75
C ILE A 9 -3.51 8.26 0.72
N PHE A 10 -4.67 8.74 0.25
CA PHE A 10 -5.93 8.01 0.36
C PHE A 10 -5.96 6.66 -0.35
N PRO A 11 -5.35 6.48 -1.54
CA PRO A 11 -5.36 5.17 -2.17
C PRO A 11 -4.62 4.12 -1.34
N GLY A 12 -3.44 4.44 -0.80
CA GLY A 12 -2.68 3.53 0.05
C GLY A 12 -3.32 3.29 1.41
N LEU A 13 -3.77 4.36 2.07
CA LEU A 13 -4.46 4.25 3.37
C LEU A 13 -5.75 3.43 3.27
N GLY A 14 -6.59 3.73 2.27
CA GLY A 14 -7.84 3.01 2.03
C GLY A 14 -7.60 1.55 1.66
N LEU A 15 -6.65 1.28 0.75
CA LEU A 15 -6.30 -0.09 0.36
C LEU A 15 -5.80 -0.90 1.56
N GLY A 16 -4.88 -0.34 2.36
CA GLY A 16 -4.37 -0.99 3.57
C GLY A 16 -5.46 -1.25 4.62
N ALA A 17 -6.38 -0.30 4.81
CA ALA A 17 -7.51 -0.48 5.72
C ALA A 17 -8.48 -1.59 5.26
N ILE A 18 -8.77 -1.66 3.97
CA ILE A 18 -9.64 -2.71 3.39
C ILE A 18 -8.96 -4.08 3.49
N LEU A 19 -7.72 -4.20 3.01
CA LEU A 19 -7.01 -5.47 2.98
C LEU A 19 -6.65 -5.97 4.38
N GLY A 20 -6.32 -5.07 5.30
CA GLY A 20 -6.08 -5.38 6.71
C GLY A 20 -7.35 -5.69 7.51
N LYS A 21 -8.53 -5.67 6.88
CA LYS A 21 -9.84 -5.83 7.53
C LYS A 21 -9.93 -4.98 8.80
N VAL A 22 -9.63 -3.70 8.65
CA VAL A 22 -9.45 -2.82 9.79
C VAL A 22 -10.80 -2.39 10.35
N SER A 23 -11.01 -2.61 11.65
CA SER A 23 -12.23 -2.23 12.38
C SER A 23 -12.42 -0.71 12.53
N ARG A 24 -11.32 0.04 12.63
CA ARG A 24 -11.29 1.52 12.65
C ARG A 24 -9.95 2.06 12.18
N VAL A 25 -9.95 3.17 11.43
CA VAL A 25 -8.70 3.88 11.09
C VAL A 25 -8.20 4.65 12.31
N THR A 26 -6.95 4.42 12.72
CA THR A 26 -6.29 5.13 13.82
C THR A 26 -5.51 6.34 13.31
N ASP A 27 -5.21 7.30 14.19
CA ASP A 27 -4.33 8.43 13.87
C ASP A 27 -2.92 7.95 13.47
N ASP A 28 -2.45 6.88 14.10
CA ASP A 28 -1.16 6.25 13.79
C ASP A 28 -1.14 5.66 12.37
N MET A 29 -2.26 5.12 11.87
CA MET A 29 -2.35 4.68 10.47
C MET A 29 -2.25 5.87 9.50
N VAL A 30 -2.88 7.01 9.82
CA VAL A 30 -2.78 8.23 9.00
C VAL A 30 -1.34 8.74 9.00
N TYR A 31 -0.71 8.83 10.17
CA TYR A 31 0.69 9.24 10.28
C TYR A 31 1.63 8.29 9.53
N THR A 32 1.45 6.98 9.74
CA THR A 32 2.23 5.93 9.06
C THR A 32 2.09 6.02 7.55
N SER A 33 0.89 6.32 7.04
CA SER A 33 0.68 6.49 5.59
C SER A 33 1.47 7.66 5.01
N ALA A 34 1.54 8.78 5.74
CA ALA A 34 2.32 9.96 5.33
C ALA A 34 3.83 9.69 5.41
N ALA A 35 4.29 9.04 6.49
CA ALA A 35 5.68 8.65 6.65
C ALA A 35 6.12 7.69 5.53
N ALA A 36 5.33 6.65 5.24
CA ALA A 36 5.60 5.70 4.18
C ALA A 36 5.67 6.36 2.80
N LEU A 37 4.72 7.26 2.50
CA LEU A 37 4.71 8.00 1.23
C LEU A 37 5.97 8.86 1.05
N SER A 38 6.45 9.51 2.12
CA SER A 38 7.67 10.32 2.05
C SER A 38 8.91 9.48 1.71
N GLY A 39 8.92 8.20 2.12
CA GLY A 39 9.98 7.23 1.80
C GLY A 39 9.90 6.66 0.38
N CYS A 40 8.83 6.94 -0.39
CA CYS A 40 8.66 6.42 -1.75
C CYS A 40 9.38 7.27 -2.84
N LEU A 41 9.91 8.43 -2.46
CA LEU A 41 10.68 9.31 -3.37
C LEU A 41 11.96 8.61 -3.83
N ASN A 42 12.26 8.67 -5.12
CA ASN A 42 13.54 8.20 -5.65
C ASN A 42 14.57 9.35 -5.73
N SER A 43 15.85 9.01 -5.93
CA SER A 43 16.94 10.00 -5.97
C SER A 43 16.75 11.08 -7.04
N GLU A 44 16.13 10.74 -8.17
CA GLU A 44 15.86 11.69 -9.25
C GLU A 44 14.77 12.70 -8.86
N GLU A 45 13.69 12.22 -8.23
CA GLU A 45 12.60 13.05 -7.72
C GLU A 45 13.09 13.99 -6.61
N ILE A 46 13.94 13.48 -5.71
CA ILE A 46 14.59 14.29 -4.67
C ILE A 46 15.48 15.36 -5.30
N ALA A 47 16.30 14.99 -6.29
CA ALA A 47 17.18 15.93 -6.99
C ALA A 47 16.40 17.03 -7.73
N LYS A 48 15.18 16.71 -8.20
CA LYS A 48 14.23 17.65 -8.81
C LYS A 48 13.45 18.50 -7.80
N GLY A 49 13.67 18.30 -6.50
CA GLY A 49 12.95 19.02 -5.43
C GLY A 49 11.47 18.64 -5.31
N LEU A 50 11.10 17.43 -5.74
CA LEU A 50 9.73 16.95 -5.62
C LEU A 50 9.42 16.54 -4.18
N ILE A 51 8.23 16.89 -3.72
CA ILE A 51 7.71 16.53 -2.39
C ILE A 51 6.91 15.21 -2.46
N TYR A 52 6.48 14.82 -3.66
CA TYR A 52 5.69 13.61 -3.91
C TYR A 52 6.28 12.79 -5.06
N PRO A 53 6.11 11.45 -5.04
CA PRO A 53 6.46 10.61 -6.17
C PRO A 53 5.77 11.07 -7.45
N HIS A 54 6.40 10.81 -8.60
CA HIS A 54 5.78 11.09 -9.89
C HIS A 54 4.43 10.37 -10.03
N ILE A 55 3.45 10.99 -10.70
CA ILE A 55 2.08 10.44 -10.81
C ILE A 55 2.03 9.01 -11.38
N SER A 56 2.93 8.68 -12.30
CA SER A 56 3.04 7.32 -12.87
C SER A 56 3.43 6.26 -11.84
N ARG A 57 4.04 6.65 -10.71
CA ARG A 57 4.46 5.78 -9.60
C ARG A 57 3.46 5.74 -8.45
N VAL A 58 2.32 6.42 -8.56
CA VAL A 58 1.29 6.45 -7.50
C VAL A 58 0.81 5.05 -7.14
N ARG A 59 0.68 4.13 -8.11
CA ARG A 59 0.24 2.75 -7.82
C ARG A 59 1.28 1.99 -6.99
N ASP A 60 2.56 2.09 -7.33
CA ASP A 60 3.62 1.46 -6.55
C ASP A 60 3.76 2.08 -5.16
N ALA A 61 3.70 3.41 -5.07
CA ALA A 61 3.71 4.12 -3.79
C ALA A 61 2.51 3.72 -2.92
N SER A 62 1.32 3.56 -3.52
CA SER A 62 0.11 3.12 -2.80
C SER A 62 0.25 1.71 -2.24
N ALA A 63 0.91 0.79 -2.94
CA ALA A 63 1.17 -0.57 -2.44
C ALA A 63 2.11 -0.56 -1.21
N VAL A 64 3.15 0.28 -1.24
CA VAL A 64 4.06 0.48 -0.09
C VAL A 64 3.31 1.08 1.09
N VAL A 65 2.53 2.14 0.85
CA VAL A 65 1.71 2.78 1.90
C VAL A 65 0.70 1.78 2.49
N ALA A 66 0.01 1.01 1.65
CA ALA A 66 -0.94 0.00 2.10
C ALA A 66 -0.29 -1.06 3.01
N ARG A 67 0.92 -1.53 2.65
CA ARG A 67 1.69 -2.46 3.48
C ARG A 67 1.97 -1.89 4.87
N GLU A 68 2.48 -0.67 4.95
CA GLU A 68 2.82 -0.06 6.24
C GLU A 68 1.57 0.24 7.08
N VAL A 69 0.47 0.61 6.43
CA VAL A 69 -0.84 0.78 7.08
C VAL A 69 -1.37 -0.55 7.63
N MET A 70 -1.25 -1.65 6.90
CA MET A 70 -1.65 -2.98 7.39
C MET A 70 -0.84 -3.39 8.63
N LYS A 71 0.50 -3.21 8.59
CA LYS A 71 1.36 -3.48 9.75
C LYS A 71 0.99 -2.61 10.96
N CYS A 72 0.71 -1.33 10.74
CA CYS A 72 0.24 -0.41 11.78
C CYS A 72 -1.08 -0.91 12.38
N ALA A 73 -2.05 -1.28 11.54
CA ALA A 73 -3.34 -1.78 12.00
C ALA A 73 -3.24 -3.06 12.85
N ARG A 74 -2.32 -3.97 12.51
CA ARG A 74 -2.03 -5.15 13.35
C ARG A 74 -1.45 -4.73 14.70
N ARG A 75 -0.43 -3.87 14.69
CA ARG A 75 0.21 -3.36 15.93
C ARG A 75 -0.78 -2.65 16.84
N ASP A 76 -1.67 -1.85 16.26
CA ASP A 76 -2.68 -1.08 16.98
C ASP A 76 -3.86 -1.96 17.45
N GLY A 77 -3.88 -3.25 17.09
CA GLY A 77 -4.92 -4.20 17.49
C GLY A 77 -6.27 -3.96 16.80
N VAL A 78 -6.27 -3.32 15.63
CA VAL A 78 -7.50 -2.99 14.88
C VAL A 78 -7.67 -3.80 13.59
N SER A 79 -6.68 -4.61 13.21
CA SER A 79 -6.76 -5.58 12.11
C SER A 79 -7.55 -6.82 12.53
N GLU A 80 -8.50 -7.25 11.70
CA GLU A 80 -9.28 -8.50 11.90
C GLU A 80 -8.75 -9.69 11.08
N LEU A 81 -7.58 -9.54 10.44
CA LEU A 81 -6.92 -10.67 9.80
C LEU A 81 -6.47 -11.73 10.83
N PRO A 82 -6.60 -13.04 10.53
CA PRO A 82 -6.08 -14.10 11.39
C PRO A 82 -4.56 -14.03 11.55
N GLU A 83 -4.04 -14.43 12.70
CA GLU A 83 -2.60 -14.39 13.00
C GLU A 83 -1.81 -15.33 12.06
N GLU A 84 -2.42 -16.42 11.62
CA GLU A 84 -1.83 -17.35 10.66
C GLU A 84 -1.51 -16.68 9.33
N THR A 85 -2.30 -15.67 8.93
CA THR A 85 -2.03 -14.89 7.71
C THR A 85 -0.75 -14.06 7.86
N TRP A 86 -0.44 -13.60 9.06
CA TRP A 86 0.74 -12.80 9.34
C TRP A 86 2.03 -13.61 9.43
N ASN A 87 1.96 -14.87 9.86
CA ASN A 87 3.12 -15.75 9.97
C ASN A 87 3.86 -15.88 8.63
N GLU A 88 3.13 -16.00 7.52
CA GLU A 88 3.72 -16.07 6.18
C GLU A 88 4.47 -14.76 5.83
N TRP A 89 3.91 -13.61 6.17
CA TRP A 89 4.53 -12.32 5.88
C TRP A 89 5.70 -12.00 6.82
N GLU A 90 5.71 -12.55 8.03
CA GLU A 90 6.85 -12.45 8.94
C GLU A 90 8.03 -13.31 8.49
N GLU A 91 7.77 -14.51 7.96
CA GLU A 91 8.81 -15.42 7.45
C GLU A 91 9.48 -14.87 6.18
N TRP A 92 8.67 -14.37 5.24
CA TRP A 92 9.14 -13.95 3.91
C TRP A 92 9.30 -12.42 3.78
N GLY A 93 8.95 -11.69 4.83
CA GLY A 93 9.10 -10.25 4.95
C GLY A 93 8.20 -9.43 4.01
N ASP A 94 8.57 -8.17 3.87
CA ASP A 94 7.83 -7.14 3.14
C ASP A 94 7.54 -7.50 1.67
N VAL A 95 8.39 -8.31 1.06
CA VAL A 95 8.25 -8.72 -0.34
C VAL A 95 6.99 -9.56 -0.53
N ALA A 96 6.74 -10.51 0.38
CA ALA A 96 5.56 -11.37 0.29
C ALA A 96 4.26 -10.58 0.50
N LEU A 97 4.22 -9.72 1.52
CA LEU A 97 3.06 -8.87 1.77
C LEU A 97 2.82 -7.88 0.61
N THR A 98 3.87 -7.25 0.07
CA THR A 98 3.71 -6.36 -1.10
C THR A 98 3.24 -7.11 -2.34
N ALA A 99 3.74 -8.32 -2.60
CA ALA A 99 3.28 -9.14 -3.71
C ALA A 99 1.79 -9.47 -3.57
N TRP A 100 1.39 -9.96 -2.40
CA TRP A 100 -0.02 -10.26 -2.09
C TRP A 100 -0.92 -9.02 -2.25
N ILE A 101 -0.50 -7.85 -1.75
CA ILE A 101 -1.26 -6.59 -1.95
C ILE A 101 -1.43 -6.30 -3.44
N LYS A 102 -0.38 -6.44 -4.24
CA LYS A 102 -0.43 -6.17 -5.69
C LYS A 102 -1.38 -7.12 -6.42
N GLU A 103 -1.52 -8.36 -5.98
CA GLU A 103 -2.48 -9.32 -6.54
C GLU A 103 -3.94 -8.95 -6.25
N GLN A 104 -4.21 -8.21 -5.17
CA GLN A 104 -5.57 -7.74 -4.83
C GLN A 104 -5.97 -6.47 -5.57
N VAL A 105 -5.02 -5.74 -6.16
CA VAL A 105 -5.28 -4.46 -6.84
C VAL A 105 -5.84 -4.72 -8.24
N TYR A 106 -6.90 -3.97 -8.60
CA TYR A 106 -7.49 -4.03 -9.93
C TYR A 106 -6.48 -3.74 -11.05
N ASP A 107 -6.38 -4.66 -12.01
CA ASP A 107 -5.67 -4.48 -13.27
C ASP A 107 -6.68 -4.17 -14.40
N PRO A 108 -6.62 -2.95 -14.99
CA PRO A 108 -7.46 -2.58 -16.13
C PRO A 108 -7.01 -3.18 -17.46
N SER A 109 -5.91 -3.92 -17.51
CA SER A 109 -5.48 -4.60 -18.73
C SER A 109 -6.56 -5.59 -19.19
N PRO A 110 -6.95 -5.61 -20.49
CA PRO A 110 -7.86 -6.61 -21.00
C PRO A 110 -7.21 -7.97 -20.75
N ALA A 111 -7.82 -8.80 -19.89
CA ALA A 111 -7.29 -10.10 -19.53
C ALA A 111 -6.82 -10.84 -20.78
N ALA A 112 -5.51 -11.10 -20.88
CA ALA A 112 -5.01 -12.13 -21.79
C ALA A 112 -5.79 -13.40 -21.45
N GLY A 113 -6.52 -13.91 -22.45
CA GLY A 113 -7.65 -14.79 -22.27
C GLY A 113 -7.41 -15.92 -21.25
N ARG A 114 -8.41 -16.13 -20.39
CA ARG A 114 -8.61 -17.42 -19.74
C ARG A 114 -8.52 -18.50 -20.82
N GLY A 115 -7.46 -19.29 -20.75
CA GLY A 115 -7.23 -20.42 -21.64
C GLY A 115 -8.47 -21.32 -21.68
N SER A 116 -8.86 -21.67 -22.88
CA SER A 116 -9.80 -22.72 -23.18
C SER A 116 -9.34 -24.03 -22.56
N HIS A 117 -10.08 -24.52 -21.57
CA HIS A 117 -10.15 -25.95 -21.28
C HIS A 117 -11.54 -26.43 -21.72
N LEU A 118 -11.58 -26.90 -22.97
CA LEU A 118 -12.43 -27.99 -23.44
C LEU A 118 -11.49 -29.12 -23.85
#